data_AF-A0A382Z758-F1
#
_entry.id   AF-A0A382Z758-F1
#
_cell.length_a   1.000
_cell.length_b   1.000
_cell.length_c   1.000
_cell.angle_alpha   90.00
_cell.angle_beta   90.00
_cell.angle_gamma   90.00
#
_symmetry.space_group_name_H-M   'P 1'
#
loop_
_entity.id
_entity.type
_entity.pdbx_description
1 polymer ?
#
loop_
_entity_poly.entity_id
_entity_poly.type
_entity_poly.pdbx_seq_one_letter_code
_entity_poly.pdbx_strand_id
1 'polypeptide(L)'
;MTKFEREIIERTISISKNKELCELSSLFMDASIIPKYSYNFLWLGRPIIQYPQDIVAMQEIIWNLKPDLIIEIGIAHGGSLILSASMLAMLD
;
A
#
# COMPACT_ATOMS: atom_id res chain seq x y z
N MET A 1 19.81 -9.07 -8.82
CA MET A 1 18.40 -9.46 -8.89
C MET A 1 18.28 -10.98 -8.73
N THR A 2 17.61 -11.45 -7.69
CA THR A 2 17.39 -12.87 -7.40
C THR A 2 16.43 -13.49 -8.43
N LYS A 3 16.37 -14.83 -8.48
CA LYS A 3 15.37 -15.54 -9.31
C LYS A 3 13.94 -15.11 -8.92
N PHE A 4 13.68 -15.00 -7.63
CA PHE A 4 12.38 -14.62 -7.10
C PHE A 4 11.98 -13.17 -7.46
N GLU A 5 12.93 -12.22 -7.37
CA GLU A 5 12.70 -10.83 -7.80
C GLU A 5 12.33 -10.72 -9.29
N ARG A 6 12.98 -11.52 -10.15
CA ARG A 6 12.59 -11.62 -11.57
C ARG A 6 11.16 -12.12 -11.74
N GLU A 7 10.79 -13.19 -11.05
CA GLU A 7 9.44 -13.75 -11.10
C GLU A 7 8.38 -12.77 -10.60
N ILE A 8 8.69 -11.93 -9.61
CA ILE A 8 7.79 -10.85 -9.16
C ILE A 8 7.56 -9.84 -10.28
N ILE A 9 8.63 -9.36 -10.92
CA ILE A 9 8.55 -8.37 -12.02
C ILE A 9 7.75 -8.94 -13.19
N GLU A 10 8.06 -10.18 -13.61
CA GLU A 10 7.37 -10.85 -14.71
C GLU A 10 5.87 -11.04 -14.42
N ARG A 11 5.51 -11.48 -13.21
CA ARG A 11 4.11 -11.63 -12.80
C ARG A 11 3.39 -10.29 -12.73
N THR A 12 4.03 -9.26 -12.20
CA THR A 12 3.42 -7.92 -12.09
C THR A 12 3.13 -7.35 -13.49
N ILE A 13 4.07 -7.48 -14.43
CA ILE A 13 3.87 -7.08 -15.83
C ILE A 13 2.78 -7.91 -16.53
N SER A 14 2.69 -9.21 -16.22
CA SER A 14 1.64 -10.07 -16.76
C SER A 14 0.26 -9.68 -16.22
N ILE A 15 0.17 -9.46 -14.91
CA ILE A 15 -1.05 -9.03 -14.21
C ILE A 15 -1.54 -7.68 -14.75
N SER A 16 -0.66 -6.71 -14.97
CA SER A 16 -1.06 -5.39 -15.50
C SER A 16 -1.66 -5.45 -16.91
N LYS A 17 -1.43 -6.55 -17.64
CA LYS A 17 -1.99 -6.81 -18.98
C LYS A 17 -3.24 -7.71 -18.93
N ASN A 18 -3.56 -8.29 -17.78
CA ASN A 18 -4.75 -9.11 -17.59
C ASN A 18 -5.98 -8.21 -17.45
N LYS A 19 -6.73 -8.06 -18.54
CA LYS A 19 -7.92 -7.19 -18.60
C LYS A 19 -8.97 -7.54 -17.55
N GLU A 20 -9.29 -8.83 -17.41
CA GLU A 20 -10.29 -9.30 -16.46
C GLU A 20 -9.91 -8.91 -15.02
N LEU A 21 -8.64 -9.12 -14.65
CA LEU A 21 -8.18 -8.78 -13.30
C LEU A 21 -8.17 -7.26 -13.06
N CYS A 22 -7.77 -6.46 -14.05
CA CYS A 22 -7.82 -5.00 -13.97
C CYS A 22 -9.27 -4.49 -13.83
N GLU A 23 -10.21 -5.04 -14.59
CA GLU A 23 -11.63 -4.71 -14.51
C GLU A 23 -12.21 -5.07 -13.14
N LEU A 24 -11.95 -6.29 -12.65
CA LEU A 24 -12.40 -6.73 -11.33
C LEU A 24 -11.80 -5.92 -10.19
N SER A 25 -10.52 -5.53 -10.29
CA SER A 25 -9.86 -4.67 -9.31
C SER A 25 -10.55 -3.31 -9.20
N SER A 26 -10.89 -2.68 -10.34
CA SER A 26 -11.63 -1.40 -10.36
C SER A 26 -13.04 -1.57 -9.80
N LEU A 27 -13.75 -2.63 -10.21
CA LEU A 27 -15.11 -2.90 -9.72
C LEU A 27 -15.12 -3.14 -8.21
N PHE A 28 -14.11 -3.84 -7.68
CA PHE A 28 -13.97 -4.04 -6.25
C PHE A 28 -13.71 -2.71 -5.53
N MET A 29 -12.81 -1.88 -6.06
CA MET A 29 -12.55 -0.54 -5.51
C MET A 29 -13.85 0.26 -5.41
N ASP A 30 -14.63 0.33 -6.49
CA ASP A 30 -15.90 1.06 -6.52
C ASP A 30 -16.93 0.49 -5.54
N ALA A 31 -17.15 -0.83 -5.60
CA ALA A 31 -18.14 -1.50 -4.76
C ALA A 31 -17.81 -1.42 -3.26
N SER A 32 -16.52 -1.28 -2.91
CA SER A 32 -16.04 -1.29 -1.54
C SER A 32 -15.97 0.10 -0.89
N ILE A 33 -16.13 1.19 -1.65
CA ILE A 33 -16.20 2.56 -1.13
C ILE A 33 -17.42 2.77 -0.22
N ILE A 34 -18.62 2.41 -0.70
CA ILE A 34 -19.88 2.59 0.05
C ILE A 34 -19.88 1.84 1.40
N PRO A 35 -19.50 0.56 1.48
CA PRO A 35 -19.38 -0.15 2.77
C PRO A 35 -18.14 0.28 3.58
N LYS A 36 -17.37 1.28 3.11
CA LYS A 36 -16.18 1.80 3.78
C LYS A 36 -15.13 0.73 4.07
N TYR A 37 -14.89 -0.17 3.12
CA TYR A 37 -13.96 -1.29 3.32
C TYR A 37 -12.58 -0.84 3.81
N SER A 38 -11.98 0.18 3.17
CA SER A 38 -10.67 0.73 3.53
C SER A 38 -10.61 1.42 4.90
N TYR A 39 -11.74 1.66 5.57
CA TYR A 39 -11.80 2.28 6.90
C TYR A 39 -11.61 1.27 8.03
N ASN A 40 -11.59 -0.04 7.72
CA ASN A 40 -11.58 -1.10 8.72
C ASN A 40 -10.16 -1.58 9.09
N PHE A 41 -9.12 -0.89 8.62
CA PHE A 41 -7.73 -1.27 8.87
C PHE A 41 -7.08 -0.34 9.89
N LEU A 42 -6.17 -0.95 10.68
CA LEU A 42 -5.41 -0.27 11.73
C LEU A 42 -3.92 -0.48 11.46
N TRP A 43 -3.12 0.55 11.67
CA TRP A 43 -1.66 0.44 11.77
C TRP A 43 -1.25 0.74 13.21
N LEU A 44 -0.68 -0.26 13.90
CA LEU A 44 -0.29 -0.18 15.32
C LEU A 44 -1.40 0.39 16.22
N GLY A 45 -2.66 -0.01 15.96
CA GLY A 45 -3.84 0.44 16.71
C GLY A 45 -4.43 1.79 16.25
N ARG A 46 -3.83 2.48 15.27
CA ARG A 46 -4.35 3.74 14.71
C ARG A 46 -5.09 3.49 13.38
N PRO A 47 -6.30 4.05 13.17
CA PRO A 47 -7.01 3.90 11.90
C PRO A 47 -6.24 4.46 10.70
N ILE A 48 -6.08 3.63 9.67
CA ILE A 48 -5.42 3.95 8.41
C ILE A 48 -6.42 3.74 7.26
N ILE A 49 -6.84 4.84 6.61
CA ILE A 49 -7.86 4.81 5.55
C ILE A 49 -7.19 4.55 4.21
N GLN A 50 -6.73 3.32 4.01
CA GLN A 50 -6.01 2.87 2.81
C GLN A 50 -6.35 1.39 2.56
N TYR A 51 -6.21 0.92 1.33
CA TYR A 51 -6.38 -0.51 1.07
C TYR A 51 -5.16 -1.30 1.56
N PRO A 52 -5.32 -2.57 1.98
CA PRO A 52 -4.20 -3.38 2.47
C PRO A 52 -3.03 -3.47 1.49
N GLN A 53 -3.31 -3.59 0.19
CA GLN A 53 -2.27 -3.62 -0.83
C GLN A 53 -1.50 -2.30 -0.96
N ASP A 54 -2.15 -1.16 -0.72
CA ASP A 54 -1.49 0.15 -0.76
C ASP A 54 -0.59 0.34 0.47
N ILE A 55 -1.03 -0.15 1.63
CA ILE A 55 -0.26 -0.13 2.87
C ILE A 55 1.02 -0.98 2.70
N VAL A 56 0.90 -2.18 2.14
CA VAL A 56 2.06 -3.06 1.87
C VAL A 56 2.98 -2.44 0.82
N ALA A 57 2.44 -1.91 -0.26
CA ALA A 57 3.25 -1.25 -1.29
C ALA A 57 4.03 -0.05 -0.74
N MET A 58 3.39 0.78 0.10
CA MET A 58 4.06 1.90 0.75
C MET A 58 5.17 1.42 1.69
N GLN A 59 4.89 0.38 2.49
CA GLN A 59 5.88 -0.24 3.37
C GLN A 59 7.11 -0.75 2.58
N GLU A 60 6.90 -1.47 1.48
CA GLU A 60 7.99 -1.97 0.63
C GLU A 60 8.78 -0.82 -0.03
N ILE A 61 8.11 0.23 -0.49
CA ILE A 61 8.76 1.42 -1.07
C ILE A 61 9.66 2.08 -0.02
N ILE A 62 9.16 2.35 1.18
CA ILE A 62 9.95 2.94 2.26
C ILE A 62 11.13 2.03 2.61
N TRP A 63 10.90 0.72 2.72
CA TRP A 63 11.94 -0.23 3.06
C TRP A 63 13.05 -0.33 2.00
N ASN A 64 12.70 -0.25 0.72
CA ASN A 64 13.66 -0.36 -0.38
C ASN A 64 14.39 0.96 -0.62
N LEU A 65 13.67 2.09 -0.57
CA LEU A 65 14.23 3.41 -0.85
C LEU A 65 15.04 3.97 0.33
N LYS A 66 14.69 3.59 1.56
CA LYS A 66 15.28 4.12 2.80
C LYS A 66 15.29 5.66 2.87
N PRO A 67 14.14 6.33 2.73
CA PRO A 67 14.09 7.80 2.68
C PRO A 67 14.42 8.43 4.03
N ASP A 68 15.06 9.61 4.02
CA ASP A 68 15.26 10.43 5.23
C ASP A 68 14.03 11.28 5.60
N LEU A 69 13.15 11.56 4.63
CA LEU A 69 11.97 12.41 4.81
C LEU A 69 10.79 11.91 3.98
N ILE A 70 9.63 11.81 4.63
CA ILE A 70 8.34 11.54 3.98
C ILE A 70 7.41 12.73 4.25
N ILE A 71 6.86 13.31 3.18
CA ILE A 71 5.87 14.39 3.26
C ILE A 71 4.52 13.83 2.84
N GLU A 72 3.54 13.91 3.74
CA GLU A 72 2.15 13.49 3.49
C GLU A 72 1.24 14.72 3.50
N ILE A 73 0.37 14.84 2.50
CA ILE A 73 -0.61 15.93 2.40
C ILE A 73 -2.02 15.33 2.49
N GLY A 74 -2.82 15.85 3.40
CA GLY A 74 -4.17 15.35 3.68
C GLY A 74 -4.16 14.29 4.77
N ILE A 75 -4.50 14.69 5.99
CA ILE A 75 -4.46 13.81 7.16
C ILE A 75 -5.89 13.55 7.61
N ALA A 76 -6.32 12.28 7.48
CA ALA A 76 -7.59 11.81 8.05
C ALA A 76 -7.37 11.43 9.53
N HIS A 77 -7.52 10.14 9.88
CA HIS A 77 -7.24 9.69 11.25
C HIS A 77 -5.74 9.54 11.56
N GLY A 78 -4.84 9.69 10.58
CA GLY A 78 -3.39 9.74 10.80
C GLY A 78 -2.70 8.37 10.96
N GLY A 79 -3.36 7.25 10.64
CA GLY A 79 -2.69 5.94 10.65
C GLY A 79 -1.57 5.82 9.62
N SER A 80 -1.67 6.47 8.47
CA SER A 80 -0.62 6.60 7.44
C SER A 80 0.61 7.35 7.95
N LEU A 81 0.41 8.38 8.78
CA LEU A 81 1.50 9.08 9.45
C LEU A 81 2.23 8.17 10.44
N ILE A 82 1.48 7.36 11.22
CA ILE A 82 2.07 6.37 12.13
C ILE A 82 2.83 5.30 11.34
N LEU A 83 2.31 4.85 10.19
CA LEU A 83 3.03 3.96 9.28
C LEU A 83 4.39 4.56 8.89
N SER A 84 4.38 5.74 8.28
CA SER A 84 5.60 6.43 7.84
C SER A 84 6.59 6.63 8.98
N ALA A 85 6.14 7.15 10.13
CA ALA A 85 6.98 7.40 11.29
C ALA A 85 7.56 6.10 11.90
N SER A 86 6.75 5.05 12.04
CA SER A 86 7.21 3.76 12.57
C SER A 86 8.23 3.09 11.64
N MET A 87 8.04 3.23 10.33
CA MET A 87 9.01 2.74 9.35
C MET A 87 10.31 3.51 9.41
N LEU A 88 10.28 4.85 9.42
CA LEU A 88 11.48 5.68 9.55
C LEU A 88 12.26 5.35 10.84
N ALA A 89 11.57 5.20 11.97
CA ALA A 89 12.19 4.81 13.23
C ALA A 89 12.83 3.41 13.22
N MET A 90 12.44 2.52 12.29
CA MET A 90 13.09 1.21 12.09
C MET A 90 14.31 1.28 11.15
N LEU A 91 14.46 2.39 10.41
CA LEU A 91 15.58 2.62 9.50
C LEU A 91 16.74 3.37 10.17
N ASP A 92 16.44 4.13 11.22
CA ASP A 92 17.41 4.75 12.12
C ASP A 92 18.28 3.71 12.85
#